data_AF-A0A7Y2Q836-F1
#
_entry.id   AF-A0A7Y2Q836-F1
#
_cell.length_a   1.000
_cell.length_b   1.000
_cell.length_c   1.000
_cell.angle_alpha   90.00
_cell.angle_beta   90.00
_cell.angle_gamma   90.00
#
_symmetry.space_group_name_H-M   'P 1'
#
loop_
_entity.id
_entity.type
_entity.pdbx_description
1 polymer ?
#
loop_
_entity_poly.entity_id
_entity_poly.type
_entity_poly.pdbx_seq_one_letter_code
_entity_poly.pdbx_strand_id
1 'polypeptide(L)'
;MKRPTDNGFTERRNAAAEAKRELLAKFASAPKSADPAMQERLAARDAVTQARELRRAEREALKAAQEKAEAESRQAEIADQVSRAAAAEAARKAERDRRYAARKARKS
;
A
#
# COMPACT_ATOMS: atom_id res chain seq x y z
N MET A 1 -37.99 -43.35 35.74
CA MET A 1 -37.32 -42.27 36.52
C MET A 1 -37.13 -41.04 35.63
N LYS A 2 -37.75 -39.90 35.95
CA LYS A 2 -37.52 -38.62 35.24
C LYS A 2 -36.28 -37.96 35.83
N ARG A 3 -35.32 -37.57 34.98
CA ARG A 3 -34.06 -36.94 35.40
C ARG A 3 -34.33 -35.56 36.02
N PRO A 4 -33.68 -35.19 37.15
CA PRO A 4 -33.86 -33.91 37.84
C PRO A 4 -33.05 -32.77 37.20
N THR A 5 -32.72 -32.88 35.91
CA THR A 5 -31.89 -31.91 35.18
C THR A 5 -32.75 -31.13 34.22
N ASP A 6 -33.60 -30.26 34.77
CA ASP A 6 -34.22 -29.21 33.97
C ASP A 6 -34.46 -28.05 34.94
N ASN A 7 -33.47 -27.16 35.04
CA ASN A 7 -33.68 -25.80 35.53
C ASN A 7 -34.94 -25.30 34.84
N GLY A 8 -36.05 -25.21 35.57
CA GLY A 8 -37.39 -25.24 35.00
C GLY A 8 -37.62 -24.11 33.98
N PHE A 9 -38.68 -24.21 33.17
CA PHE A 9 -39.05 -23.15 32.23
C PHE A 9 -39.10 -21.76 32.90
N THR A 10 -39.57 -21.70 34.14
CA THR A 10 -39.61 -20.50 34.98
C THR A 10 -38.21 -19.95 35.29
N GLU A 11 -37.27 -20.82 35.66
CA GLU A 11 -35.89 -20.46 35.95
C GLU A 11 -35.16 -19.95 34.69
N ARG A 12 -35.35 -20.62 33.54
CA ARG A 12 -34.82 -20.16 32.24
C ARG A 12 -35.40 -18.80 31.84
N ARG A 13 -36.70 -18.58 32.04
CA ARG A 13 -37.36 -17.30 31.76
C ARG A 13 -36.79 -16.18 32.64
N ASN A 14 -36.59 -16.45 33.92
CA ASN A 14 -36.05 -15.47 34.87
C ASN A 14 -34.58 -15.16 34.57
N ALA A 15 -33.75 -16.18 34.29
CA ALA A 15 -32.36 -15.98 33.89
C ALA A 15 -32.24 -15.15 32.59
N ALA A 16 -33.11 -15.39 31.60
CA ALA A 16 -33.13 -14.58 30.39
C ALA A 16 -33.59 -13.14 30.65
N ALA A 17 -34.51 -12.92 31.59
CA ALA A 17 -34.94 -11.58 31.99
C ALA A 17 -33.82 -10.82 32.73
N GLU A 18 -33.09 -11.48 33.63
CA GLU A 18 -31.92 -10.91 34.31
C GLU A 18 -30.79 -10.60 33.34
N ALA A 19 -30.46 -11.51 32.42
CA ALA A 19 -29.44 -11.26 31.40
C ALA A 19 -29.78 -10.03 30.52
N LYS A 20 -31.06 -9.85 30.17
CA LYS A 20 -31.52 -8.66 29.44
C LYS A 20 -31.42 -7.39 30.29
N ARG A 21 -31.78 -7.46 31.57
CA ARG A 21 -31.63 -6.34 32.51
C ARG A 21 -30.17 -5.92 32.66
N GLU A 22 -29.27 -6.87 32.85
CA GLU A 22 -27.83 -6.62 32.94
C GLU A 22 -27.26 -5.99 31.67
N LEU A 23 -27.70 -6.44 30.49
CA LEU A 23 -27.28 -5.86 29.23
C LEU A 23 -27.73 -4.39 29.12
N LEU A 24 -29.00 -4.11 29.42
CA LEU A 24 -29.51 -2.73 29.43
C LEU A 24 -28.80 -1.85 30.46
N ALA A 25 -28.50 -2.39 31.66
CA ALA A 25 -27.75 -1.68 32.68
C ALA A 25 -26.32 -1.35 32.21
N LYS A 26 -25.63 -2.29 31.54
CA LYS A 26 -24.31 -2.06 30.92
C LYS A 26 -24.36 -0.98 29.83
N PHE A 27 -25.40 -0.96 29.01
CA PHE A 27 -25.59 0.09 28.00
C PHE A 27 -25.92 1.46 28.62
N ALA A 28 -26.69 1.48 29.71
CA ALA A 28 -27.04 2.70 30.42
C ALA A 28 -25.84 3.31 31.18
N SER A 29 -24.96 2.47 31.73
CA SER A 29 -23.74 2.88 32.42
C SER A 29 -22.52 3.02 31.51
N ALA A 30 -22.62 2.58 30.25
CA ALA A 30 -21.56 2.76 29.27
C ALA A 30 -21.29 4.26 29.05
N PRO A 31 -20.01 4.67 28.94
CA PRO A 31 -19.68 6.05 28.66
C PRO A 31 -20.31 6.46 27.33
N LYS A 32 -21.15 7.48 27.36
CA LYS A 32 -21.76 8.05 26.16
C LYS A 32 -20.68 8.75 25.36
N SER A 33 -20.93 8.91 24.06
CA SER A 33 -20.01 9.69 23.21
C SER A 33 -19.82 11.13 23.71
N ALA A 34 -20.77 11.68 24.47
CA ALA A 34 -20.66 13.01 25.08
C ALA A 34 -19.80 13.04 26.37
N ASP A 35 -19.36 11.89 26.89
CA ASP A 35 -18.56 11.86 28.12
C ASP A 35 -17.13 12.33 27.85
N PRO A 36 -16.55 13.20 28.70
CA PRO A 36 -15.23 13.78 28.48
C PRO A 36 -14.12 12.72 28.28
N ALA A 37 -14.13 11.65 29.08
CA ALA A 37 -13.14 10.57 28.98
C ALA A 37 -13.25 9.77 27.66
N MET A 38 -14.43 9.72 27.05
CA MET A 38 -14.64 9.09 25.75
C MET A 38 -14.12 10.02 24.65
N GLN A 39 -14.44 11.32 24.75
CA GLN A 39 -13.96 12.35 23.81
C GLN A 39 -12.43 12.41 23.77
N GLU A 40 -11.77 12.34 24.94
CA GLU A 40 -10.31 12.25 25.02
C GLU A 40 -9.76 11.02 24.30
N ARG A 41 -10.41 9.86 24.43
CA ARG A 41 -10.02 8.63 23.72
C ARG A 41 -10.18 8.74 22.21
N LEU A 42 -11.26 9.38 21.73
CA LEU A 42 -11.43 9.63 20.30
C LEU A 42 -10.38 10.62 19.79
N ALA A 43 -10.18 11.73 20.48
CA ALA A 43 -9.18 12.73 20.13
C ALA A 43 -7.77 12.11 20.06
N ALA A 44 -7.41 11.26 21.03
CA ALA A 44 -6.14 10.54 21.01
C ALA A 44 -6.03 9.56 19.82
N ARG A 45 -7.11 8.83 19.51
CA ARG A 45 -7.13 7.91 18.36
C ARG A 45 -7.02 8.67 17.03
N ASP A 46 -7.70 9.79 16.92
CA ASP A 46 -7.70 10.63 15.72
C ASP A 46 -6.33 11.27 15.52
N ALA A 47 -5.69 11.77 16.59
CA ALA A 47 -4.32 12.26 16.56
C ALA A 47 -3.31 11.18 16.09
N VAL A 48 -3.44 9.94 16.61
CA VAL A 48 -2.59 8.82 16.17
C VAL A 48 -2.84 8.47 14.70
N THR A 49 -4.10 8.54 14.25
CA THR A 49 -4.47 8.26 12.87
C THR A 49 -3.91 9.32 11.94
N GLN A 50 -4.07 10.60 12.26
CA GLN A 50 -3.47 11.72 11.52
C GLN A 50 -1.95 11.60 11.44
N ALA A 51 -1.27 11.28 12.56
CA ALA A 51 0.17 11.08 12.56
C ALA A 51 0.62 9.85 11.72
N ARG A 52 -0.23 8.82 11.59
CA ARG A 52 0.03 7.68 10.70
C ARG A 52 -0.16 8.05 9.24
N GLU A 53 -1.23 8.78 8.92
CA GLU A 53 -1.51 9.25 7.56
C GLU A 53 -0.42 10.20 7.06
N LEU A 54 0.05 11.13 7.88
CA LEU A 54 1.17 12.02 7.53
C LEU A 54 2.45 11.23 7.21
N ARG A 55 2.85 10.30 8.09
CA ARG A 55 4.02 9.43 7.83
C ARG A 55 3.82 8.52 6.62
N ARG A 56 2.59 8.17 6.27
CA ARG A 56 2.29 7.37 5.08
C ARG A 56 2.45 8.23 3.83
N ALA A 57 1.85 9.42 3.82
CA ALA A 57 1.95 10.37 2.71
C ALA A 57 3.41 10.76 2.42
N GLU A 58 4.22 11.01 3.45
CA GLU A 58 5.67 11.28 3.29
C GLU A 58 6.40 10.11 2.63
N ARG A 59 6.18 8.88 3.10
CA ARG A 59 6.81 7.68 2.53
C ARG A 59 6.37 7.41 1.10
N GLU A 60 5.08 7.60 0.80
CA GLU A 60 4.55 7.45 -0.55
C GLU A 60 5.12 8.49 -1.51
N ALA A 61 5.27 9.74 -1.06
CA ALA A 61 5.90 10.81 -1.84
C ALA A 61 7.39 10.50 -2.12
N LEU A 62 8.14 10.05 -1.12
CA LEU A 62 9.54 9.65 -1.29
C LEU A 62 9.68 8.46 -2.25
N LYS A 63 8.83 7.44 -2.10
CA LYS A 63 8.84 6.26 -2.97
C LYS A 63 8.51 6.64 -4.42
N ALA A 64 7.49 7.48 -4.63
CA ALA A 64 7.13 7.95 -5.96
C ALA A 64 8.26 8.78 -6.61
N ALA A 65 8.98 9.59 -5.82
CA ALA A 65 10.15 10.33 -6.31
C ALA A 65 11.29 9.39 -6.71
N GLN A 66 11.57 8.36 -5.91
CA GLN A 66 12.59 7.34 -6.21
C GLN A 66 12.23 6.55 -7.47
N GLU A 67 10.99 6.07 -7.58
CA GLU A 67 10.51 5.32 -8.75
C GLU A 67 10.62 6.15 -10.04
N LYS A 68 10.30 7.46 -9.98
CA LYS A 68 10.48 8.38 -11.12
C LYS A 68 11.95 8.53 -11.49
N ALA A 69 12.82 8.78 -10.52
CA ALA A 69 14.26 8.92 -10.77
C ALA A 69 14.87 7.64 -11.38
N GLU A 70 14.47 6.46 -10.87
CA GLU A 70 14.90 5.19 -11.45
C GLU A 70 14.38 4.99 -12.88
N ALA A 71 13.11 5.32 -13.14
CA ALA A 71 12.54 5.20 -14.47
C ALA A 71 13.25 6.14 -15.48
N GLU A 72 13.53 7.38 -15.07
CA GLU A 72 14.28 8.34 -15.87
C GLU A 72 15.71 7.86 -16.14
N SER A 73 16.42 7.33 -15.13
CA SER A 73 17.76 6.76 -15.30
C SER A 73 17.75 5.60 -16.30
N ARG A 74 16.80 4.67 -16.16
CA ARG A 74 16.67 3.52 -17.09
C ARG A 74 16.37 3.99 -18.52
N GLN A 75 15.52 4.99 -18.68
CA GLN A 75 15.23 5.56 -20.00
C GLN A 75 16.46 6.23 -20.61
N ALA A 76 17.23 6.98 -19.81
CA ALA A 76 18.47 7.61 -20.26
C ALA A 76 19.53 6.57 -20.67
N GLU A 77 19.69 5.51 -19.87
CA GLU A 77 20.58 4.39 -20.19
C GLU A 77 20.19 3.68 -21.50
N ILE A 78 18.90 3.41 -21.69
CA ILE A 78 18.39 2.82 -22.94
C ILE A 78 18.67 3.76 -24.12
N ALA A 79 18.41 5.06 -23.98
CA ALA A 79 18.67 6.04 -25.02
C ALA A 79 20.16 6.12 -25.38
N ASP A 80 21.05 6.12 -24.39
CA ASP A 80 22.50 6.09 -24.60
C ASP A 80 22.94 4.80 -25.32
N GLN A 81 22.44 3.63 -24.90
CA GLN A 81 22.73 2.36 -25.55
C GLN A 81 22.28 2.35 -27.02
N VAL A 82 21.08 2.85 -27.32
CA VAL A 82 20.56 2.96 -28.68
C VAL A 82 21.43 3.91 -29.51
N SER A 83 21.81 5.07 -28.96
CA SER A 83 22.68 6.03 -29.62
C SER A 83 24.05 5.43 -29.96
N ARG A 84 24.67 4.74 -28.99
CA ARG A 84 25.95 4.04 -29.20
C ARG A 84 25.85 2.93 -30.24
N ALA A 85 24.76 2.15 -30.22
CA ALA A 85 24.53 1.10 -31.20
C ALA A 85 24.40 1.68 -32.61
N ALA A 86 23.64 2.77 -32.77
CA ALA A 86 23.48 3.46 -34.06
C ALA A 86 24.82 4.04 -34.56
N ALA A 87 25.61 4.68 -33.68
CA ALA A 87 26.92 5.20 -34.03
C ALA A 87 27.90 4.09 -34.44
N ALA A 88 27.89 2.96 -33.72
CA ALA A 88 28.72 1.80 -34.05
C ALA A 88 28.33 1.18 -35.40
N GLU A 89 27.03 1.11 -35.70
CA GLU A 89 26.55 0.62 -36.99
C GLU A 89 26.96 1.56 -38.14
N ALA A 90 26.80 2.87 -37.96
CA ALA A 90 27.24 3.88 -38.92
C ALA A 90 28.74 3.78 -39.21
N ALA A 91 29.57 3.62 -38.16
CA ALA A 91 31.01 3.43 -38.30
C ALA A 91 31.35 2.14 -39.07
N ARG A 92 30.68 1.03 -38.78
CA ARG A 92 30.84 -0.24 -39.52
C ARG A 92 30.47 -0.09 -40.99
N LYS A 93 29.39 0.63 -41.30
CA LYS A 93 28.97 0.90 -42.68
C LYS A 93 30.00 1.74 -43.41
N ALA A 94 30.46 2.83 -42.81
CA ALA A 94 31.50 3.69 -43.39
C ALA A 94 32.80 2.91 -43.69
N GLU A 95 33.21 2.02 -42.78
CA GLU A 95 34.39 1.16 -42.99
C GLU A 95 34.17 0.15 -44.13
N ARG A 96 32.99 -0.46 -44.24
CA ARG A 96 32.67 -1.34 -45.37
C ARG A 96 32.73 -0.57 -46.70
N ASP A 97 32.17 0.63 -46.74
CA ASP A 97 32.13 1.45 -47.94
C ASP A 97 33.56 1.87 -48.37
N ARG A 98 34.43 2.23 -47.41
CA ARG A 98 35.86 2.48 -47.66
C ARG A 98 36.57 1.26 -48.26
N ARG A 99 36.36 0.07 -47.68
CA ARG A 99 36.95 -1.18 -48.19
C ARG A 99 36.45 -1.52 -49.59
N TYR A 100 35.16 -1.32 -49.85
CA TYR A 100 34.57 -1.54 -51.16
C TYR A 100 35.18 -0.58 -52.20
N ALA A 101 35.29 0.71 -51.88
CA ALA A 101 35.93 1.70 -52.75
C ALA A 101 37.39 1.36 -53.04
N ALA A 102 38.17 0.98 -52.03
CA ALA A 102 39.56 0.56 -52.19
C ALA A 102 39.70 -0.70 -53.07
N ARG A 103 38.81 -1.69 -52.89
CA ARG A 103 38.78 -2.89 -53.73
C ARG A 103 38.44 -2.57 -55.18
N LYS A 104 37.46 -1.68 -55.41
CA LYS A 104 37.05 -1.25 -56.75
C LYS A 104 38.20 -0.56 -57.48
N ALA A 105 38.91 0.35 -56.80
CA ALA A 105 40.06 1.06 -57.35
C ALA A 105 41.25 0.16 -57.71
N ARG A 106 41.37 -1.04 -57.13
CA ARG A 106 42.39 -2.04 -57.50
C ARG A 106 42.01 -2.88 -58.72
N LYS A 107 40.72 -2.94 -59.05
CA LYS A 107 40.19 -3.80 -60.12
C LYS A 107 39.96 -3.03 -61.43
N SER A 108 39.81 -1.71 -61.35
CA SER A 108 39.90 -0.76 -62.47
C SER A 108 41.35 -0.46 -62.79
#